data_AF-H9GPF3-F1
#
_entry.id   AF-H9GPF3-F1
#
_cell.length_a   1.000
_cell.length_b   1.000
_cell.length_c   1.000
_cell.angle_alpha   90.00
_cell.angle_beta   90.00
_cell.angle_gamma   90.00
#
_symmetry.space_group_name_H-M   'P 1'
#
loop_
_entity.id
_entity.type
_entity.pdbx_description
1 polymer ?
#
loop_
_entity_poly.entity_id
_entity_poly.type
_entity_poly.pdbx_seq_one_letter_code
_entity_poly.pdbx_strand_id
1 'polypeptide(L)'
;MWRGQAQFEETRQQLSKQPVVGQWKPLAPANRGQDRQHPMDPSIKDLGSGDENQTVAQLNVSRLRSSSVEIREKGSEFLKEELHRAQKELKLKDEECERLSKVREQLEQELEELTASLFEEAHKMVREANTKQAASEKQLREARGKIDMLQAEVTALKTLVITSTPSSPNRELHPQLQSPSKVVFRKGHGRNKSTSSTGIIPAANQTMSVEPASSEFKESGVPTLLSLLLCIVPAKALHITYEPSWQSLAADSSFSSFSQQVDSILFAEFQAWKESPTWDKACSFLERIYQEDVGPCLDFTKHELSELVQAAVEQNTLTIEPVATQALPVVKVSAIECGGPNGFRSPVVTKCALSGLSRACKHRIKLGDSGNYYYISPSCRARITAVCNFFTYIRYIQQGLVRQDVELMYWEIMRLRKEMSMAKLGFYPSEM
;
A
#
# COMPACT_ATOMS: atom_id res chain seq x y z
N MET A 1 62.21 -3.42 -4.41
CA MET A 1 62.30 -4.32 -5.58
C MET A 1 60.92 -4.44 -6.19
N TRP A 2 60.78 -4.26 -7.50
CA TRP A 2 59.51 -4.36 -8.23
C TRP A 2 59.33 -5.75 -8.84
N ARG A 3 58.15 -6.36 -8.68
CA ARG A 3 57.55 -7.31 -9.65
C ARG A 3 56.09 -7.58 -9.25
N GLY A 4 55.13 -7.45 -10.17
CA GLY A 4 53.72 -7.76 -9.87
C GLY A 4 52.62 -7.04 -10.68
N GLN A 5 52.95 -6.07 -11.56
CA GLN A 5 51.98 -5.49 -12.51
C GLN A 5 52.34 -5.91 -13.94
N ALA A 6 51.61 -6.89 -14.50
CA ALA A 6 51.59 -7.21 -15.93
C ALA A 6 50.51 -8.26 -16.27
N GLN A 7 49.22 -7.92 -16.21
CA GLN A 7 48.18 -8.71 -16.93
C GLN A 7 46.79 -8.05 -17.13
N PHE A 8 46.61 -6.75 -16.86
CA PHE A 8 45.27 -6.12 -16.90
C PHE A 8 45.02 -5.13 -18.06
N GLU A 9 46.02 -4.86 -18.90
CA GLU A 9 45.94 -3.83 -19.96
C GLU A 9 45.53 -4.38 -21.34
N GLU A 10 45.62 -5.70 -21.57
CA GLU A 10 45.52 -6.28 -22.92
C GLU A 10 44.09 -6.71 -23.32
N THR A 11 43.16 -6.79 -22.36
CA THR A 11 41.74 -7.15 -22.63
C THR A 11 40.87 -5.94 -23.02
N ARG A 12 41.43 -4.73 -23.08
CA ARG A 12 40.66 -3.49 -23.28
C ARG A 12 40.57 -3.01 -24.75
N GLN A 13 41.15 -3.74 -25.70
CA GLN A 13 41.15 -3.37 -27.13
C GLN A 13 40.40 -4.32 -28.09
N GLN A 14 39.70 -5.35 -27.58
CA GLN A 14 38.93 -6.29 -28.43
C GLN A 14 37.45 -6.46 -28.04
N LEU A 15 36.69 -5.36 -27.90
CA LEU A 15 35.23 -5.43 -28.13
C LEU A 15 34.57 -4.12 -28.59
N SER A 16 35.15 -3.48 -29.62
CA SER A 16 34.54 -2.33 -30.30
C SER A 16 33.90 -2.73 -31.65
N LYS A 17 32.76 -3.44 -31.60
CA LYS A 17 31.85 -3.62 -32.75
C LYS A 17 30.38 -3.69 -32.30
N GLN A 18 29.70 -2.55 -32.30
CA GLN A 18 28.22 -2.51 -32.27
C GLN A 18 27.65 -2.60 -33.70
N PRO A 19 26.54 -3.33 -33.93
CA PRO A 19 25.77 -3.20 -35.16
C PRO A 19 24.88 -1.96 -35.10
N VAL A 20 25.04 -1.04 -36.06
CA VAL A 20 24.15 0.11 -36.23
C VAL A 20 22.89 -0.35 -36.97
N VAL A 21 21.75 -0.38 -36.29
CA VAL A 21 20.45 -0.70 -36.90
C VAL A 21 19.56 0.54 -37.01
N GLY A 22 19.25 0.91 -38.25
CA GLY A 22 17.92 1.39 -38.66
C GLY A 22 17.35 2.62 -37.96
N GLN A 23 17.73 3.81 -38.44
CA GLN A 23 17.00 5.04 -38.13
C GLN A 23 15.72 5.10 -38.99
N TRP A 24 14.54 4.88 -38.39
CA TRP A 24 13.26 4.99 -39.11
C TRP A 24 12.78 6.45 -39.16
N LYS A 25 12.45 6.95 -40.36
CA LYS A 25 11.74 8.23 -40.59
C LYS A 25 10.53 8.01 -41.51
N PRO A 26 9.43 8.78 -41.37
CA PRO A 26 8.20 8.55 -42.11
C PRO A 26 8.28 9.01 -43.57
N LEU A 27 7.59 8.31 -44.46
CA LEU A 27 7.41 8.69 -45.87
C LEU A 27 5.99 9.19 -46.13
N ALA A 28 5.87 10.40 -46.69
CA ALA A 28 4.69 10.96 -47.35
C ALA A 28 5.15 12.09 -48.29
N PRO A 29 4.33 12.54 -49.27
CA PRO A 29 4.23 11.88 -50.57
C PRO A 29 4.90 12.70 -51.68
N ALA A 30 5.46 12.01 -52.69
CA ALA A 30 6.11 12.68 -53.83
C ALA A 30 5.07 13.14 -54.87
N ASN A 31 4.92 14.46 -55.02
CA ASN A 31 4.21 15.06 -56.14
C ASN A 31 5.23 15.44 -57.24
N ARG A 32 4.89 15.19 -58.51
CA ARG A 32 5.83 15.20 -59.64
C ARG A 32 5.74 16.53 -60.41
N GLY A 33 6.87 17.17 -60.71
CA GLY A 33 6.90 18.34 -61.61
C GLY A 33 8.31 18.77 -62.05
N GLN A 34 8.41 19.18 -63.32
CA GLN A 34 9.53 19.84 -64.01
C GLN A 34 10.83 19.05 -64.27
N ASP A 35 11.64 19.37 -65.28
CA ASP A 35 11.36 19.72 -66.71
C ASP A 35 12.70 19.71 -67.51
N ARG A 36 12.67 19.36 -68.82
CA ARG A 36 13.74 19.56 -69.85
C ARG A 36 15.11 18.84 -69.64
N GLN A 37 15.97 18.57 -70.65
CA GLN A 37 16.08 18.93 -72.08
C GLN A 37 16.34 17.70 -73.02
N HIS A 38 16.22 17.91 -74.35
CA HIS A 38 16.50 16.95 -75.45
C HIS A 38 18.02 16.72 -75.73
N PRO A 39 18.41 15.78 -76.63
CA PRO A 39 18.54 16.15 -78.06
C PRO A 39 18.15 15.09 -79.13
N MET A 40 17.55 15.61 -80.21
CA MET A 40 17.68 15.26 -81.65
C MET A 40 17.25 13.89 -82.25
N ASP A 41 16.70 14.04 -83.46
CA ASP A 41 16.10 13.09 -84.41
C ASP A 41 17.16 12.45 -85.36
N PRO A 42 16.86 11.36 -86.11
CA PRO A 42 16.29 11.59 -87.45
C PRO A 42 15.27 10.56 -87.96
N SER A 43 14.03 11.02 -88.13
CA SER A 43 13.18 10.91 -89.34
C SER A 43 13.38 9.70 -90.27
N ILE A 44 12.44 8.76 -90.22
CA ILE A 44 11.93 8.06 -91.42
C ILE A 44 10.41 8.20 -91.44
N LYS A 45 9.86 8.65 -92.58
CA LYS A 45 8.44 8.54 -92.92
C LYS A 45 8.25 7.31 -93.80
N ASP A 46 7.29 6.45 -93.47
CA ASP A 46 6.23 6.14 -94.45
C ASP A 46 4.93 5.67 -93.76
N LEU A 47 3.87 5.55 -94.56
CA LEU A 47 2.46 5.53 -94.17
C LEU A 47 1.91 4.14 -93.79
N GLY A 48 0.87 4.15 -92.94
CA GLY A 48 -0.28 3.24 -93.11
C GLY A 48 -0.40 2.01 -92.20
N SER A 49 -0.90 2.19 -90.96
CA SER A 49 -1.92 1.32 -90.36
C SER A 49 -2.50 2.01 -89.11
N GLY A 50 -3.72 2.55 -89.21
CA GLY A 50 -4.23 3.56 -88.27
C GLY A 50 -5.26 3.11 -87.23
N ASP A 51 -5.88 1.93 -87.40
CA ASP A 51 -7.17 1.65 -86.73
C ASP A 51 -7.08 0.60 -85.60
N GLU A 52 -6.22 -0.41 -85.73
CA GLU A 52 -6.12 -1.50 -84.75
C GLU A 52 -5.44 -1.09 -83.44
N ASN A 53 -4.38 -0.27 -83.50
CA ASN A 53 -3.69 0.19 -82.29
C ASN A 53 -4.53 1.19 -81.47
N GLN A 54 -5.39 1.98 -82.11
CA GLN A 54 -6.21 2.98 -81.44
C GLN A 54 -7.43 2.34 -80.75
N THR A 55 -8.03 1.33 -81.38
CA THR A 55 -9.11 0.52 -80.78
C THR A 55 -8.61 -0.37 -79.63
N VAL A 56 -7.45 -1.02 -79.76
CA VAL A 56 -6.83 -1.80 -78.66
C VAL A 56 -6.48 -0.92 -77.46
N ALA A 57 -5.98 0.30 -77.69
CA ALA A 57 -5.73 1.26 -76.60
C ALA A 57 -7.03 1.66 -75.87
N GLN A 58 -8.12 1.95 -76.60
CA GLN A 58 -9.41 2.27 -76.01
C GLN A 58 -10.01 1.10 -75.21
N LEU A 59 -9.91 -0.14 -75.72
CA LEU A 59 -10.38 -1.34 -75.02
C LEU A 59 -9.61 -1.58 -73.71
N ASN A 60 -8.28 -1.38 -73.71
CA ASN A 60 -7.47 -1.49 -72.50
C ASN A 60 -7.83 -0.41 -71.45
N VAL A 61 -8.09 0.83 -71.87
CA VAL A 61 -8.55 1.90 -70.97
C VAL A 61 -9.93 1.59 -70.38
N SER A 62 -10.86 1.05 -71.18
CA SER A 62 -12.18 0.62 -70.70
C SER A 62 -12.09 -0.55 -69.71
N ARG A 63 -11.23 -1.55 -69.97
CA ARG A 63 -10.95 -2.66 -69.05
C ARG A 63 -10.34 -2.18 -67.72
N LEU A 64 -9.37 -1.25 -67.77
CA LEU A 64 -8.77 -0.65 -66.57
C LEU A 64 -9.79 0.17 -65.76
N ARG A 65 -10.71 0.87 -66.42
CA ARG A 65 -11.82 1.58 -65.76
C ARG A 65 -12.82 0.61 -65.10
N SER A 66 -13.20 -0.48 -65.77
CA SER A 66 -14.04 -1.53 -65.17
C SER A 66 -13.38 -2.11 -63.92
N SER A 67 -12.12 -2.55 -64.03
CA SER A 67 -11.36 -3.10 -62.92
C SER A 67 -11.22 -2.12 -61.74
N SER A 68 -11.02 -0.83 -62.00
CA SER A 68 -10.97 0.20 -60.94
C SER A 68 -12.33 0.43 -60.25
N VAL A 69 -13.44 0.30 -60.97
CA VAL A 69 -14.79 0.34 -60.39
C VAL A 69 -15.04 -0.91 -59.55
N GLU A 70 -14.76 -2.11 -60.08
CA GLU A 70 -14.92 -3.39 -59.37
C GLU A 70 -14.09 -3.47 -58.08
N ILE A 71 -12.86 -2.94 -58.07
CA ILE A 71 -12.01 -2.88 -56.86
C ILE A 71 -12.61 -1.92 -55.82
N ARG A 72 -13.14 -0.77 -56.25
CA ARG A 72 -13.82 0.19 -55.35
C ARG A 72 -15.11 -0.37 -54.79
N GLU A 73 -15.89 -1.08 -55.61
CA GLU A 73 -17.14 -1.70 -55.22
C GLU A 73 -16.90 -2.80 -54.18
N LYS A 74 -16.01 -3.77 -54.47
CA LYS A 74 -15.60 -4.81 -53.50
C LYS A 74 -14.97 -4.22 -52.23
N GLY A 75 -14.17 -3.16 -52.34
CA GLY A 75 -13.63 -2.45 -51.20
C GLY A 75 -14.72 -1.78 -50.34
N SER A 76 -15.77 -1.26 -50.97
CA SER A 76 -16.92 -0.67 -50.27
C SER A 76 -17.82 -1.71 -49.61
N GLU A 77 -17.97 -2.90 -50.21
CA GLU A 77 -18.69 -4.04 -49.61
C GLU A 77 -17.95 -4.56 -48.39
N PHE A 78 -16.63 -4.78 -48.49
CA PHE A 78 -15.80 -5.20 -47.36
C PHE A 78 -15.85 -4.19 -46.21
N LEU A 79 -15.71 -2.89 -46.51
CA LEU A 79 -15.78 -1.85 -45.48
C LEU A 79 -17.17 -1.78 -44.81
N LYS A 80 -18.24 -2.05 -45.56
CA LYS A 80 -19.61 -2.13 -45.04
C LYS A 80 -19.82 -3.36 -44.15
N GLU A 81 -19.22 -4.50 -44.49
CA GLU A 81 -19.27 -5.71 -43.67
C GLU A 81 -18.48 -5.53 -42.36
N GLU A 82 -17.25 -5.01 -42.41
CA GLU A 82 -16.47 -4.71 -41.20
C GLU A 82 -17.14 -3.65 -40.32
N LEU A 83 -17.76 -2.62 -40.90
CA LEU A 83 -18.56 -1.65 -40.15
C LEU A 83 -19.74 -2.33 -39.44
N HIS A 84 -20.43 -3.25 -40.11
CA HIS A 84 -21.55 -3.98 -39.51
C HIS A 84 -21.09 -4.95 -38.41
N ARG A 85 -19.93 -5.59 -38.58
CA ARG A 85 -19.31 -6.43 -37.55
C ARG A 85 -18.93 -5.60 -36.32
N ALA A 86 -18.29 -4.45 -36.51
CA ALA A 86 -17.95 -3.52 -35.43
C ALA A 86 -19.19 -2.98 -34.70
N GLN A 87 -20.27 -2.65 -35.42
CA GLN A 87 -21.56 -2.26 -34.82
C GLN A 87 -22.16 -3.37 -33.96
N LYS A 88 -22.09 -4.64 -34.41
CA LYS A 88 -22.59 -5.79 -33.64
C LYS A 88 -21.75 -6.04 -32.39
N GLU A 89 -20.43 -5.95 -32.48
CA GLU A 89 -19.53 -6.09 -31.33
C GLU A 89 -19.75 -4.96 -30.31
N LEU A 90 -19.89 -3.71 -30.78
CA LEU A 90 -20.21 -2.56 -29.93
C LEU A 90 -21.51 -2.79 -29.17
N LYS A 91 -22.59 -3.21 -29.84
CA LYS A 91 -23.88 -3.48 -29.18
C LYS A 91 -23.78 -4.54 -28.09
N LEU A 92 -23.01 -5.62 -28.31
CA LEU A 92 -22.78 -6.65 -27.29
C LEU A 92 -21.98 -6.12 -26.09
N LYS A 93 -21.05 -5.18 -26.32
CA LYS A 93 -20.32 -4.49 -25.26
C LYS A 93 -21.21 -3.49 -24.50
N ASP A 94 -22.10 -2.78 -25.20
CA ASP A 94 -23.09 -1.89 -24.56
C ASP A 94 -24.04 -2.68 -23.64
N GLU A 95 -24.52 -3.85 -24.10
CA GLU A 95 -25.35 -4.77 -23.31
C GLU A 95 -24.63 -5.30 -22.05
N GLU A 96 -23.34 -5.60 -22.15
CA GLU A 96 -22.51 -6.02 -21.00
C GLU A 96 -22.18 -4.85 -20.05
N CYS A 97 -21.92 -3.66 -20.58
CA CYS A 97 -21.75 -2.44 -19.76
C CYS A 97 -23.02 -2.10 -18.96
N GLU A 98 -24.20 -2.23 -19.58
CA GLU A 98 -25.49 -2.06 -18.93
C GLU A 98 -25.72 -3.11 -17.83
N ARG A 99 -25.32 -4.38 -18.07
CA ARG A 99 -25.35 -5.44 -17.06
C ARG A 99 -24.42 -5.12 -15.89
N LEU A 100 -23.21 -4.64 -16.16
CA LEU A 100 -22.23 -4.27 -15.14
C LEU A 100 -22.65 -3.02 -14.34
N SER A 101 -23.32 -2.04 -14.96
CA SER A 101 -23.84 -0.87 -14.22
C SER A 101 -24.87 -1.28 -13.17
N LYS A 102 -25.78 -2.21 -13.51
CA LYS A 102 -26.77 -2.75 -12.57
C LYS A 102 -26.15 -3.48 -11.39
N VAL A 103 -25.09 -4.26 -11.64
CA VAL A 103 -24.32 -4.93 -10.56
C VAL A 103 -23.61 -3.90 -9.68
N ARG A 104 -23.03 -2.85 -10.27
CA ARG A 104 -22.43 -1.74 -9.51
C ARG A 104 -23.46 -1.05 -8.62
N GLU A 105 -24.63 -0.70 -9.17
CA GLU A 105 -25.71 -0.03 -8.45
C GLU A 105 -26.27 -0.88 -7.30
N GLN A 106 -26.38 -2.20 -7.49
CA GLN A 106 -26.75 -3.13 -6.42
C GLN A 106 -25.71 -3.18 -5.29
N LEU A 107 -24.42 -3.27 -5.64
CA LEU A 107 -23.33 -3.26 -4.64
C LEU A 107 -23.21 -1.91 -3.94
N GLU A 108 -23.44 -0.79 -4.63
CA GLU A 108 -23.51 0.55 -4.06
C GLU A 108 -24.65 0.62 -3.01
N GLN A 109 -25.84 0.09 -3.32
CA GLN A 109 -26.95 0.02 -2.37
C GLN A 109 -26.63 -0.89 -1.15
N GLU A 110 -26.11 -2.10 -1.37
CA GLU A 110 -25.74 -3.01 -0.26
C GLU A 110 -24.68 -2.40 0.66
N LEU A 111 -23.73 -1.64 0.10
CA LEU A 111 -22.73 -0.90 0.87
C LEU A 111 -23.34 0.26 1.66
N GLU A 112 -24.30 1.00 1.10
CA GLU A 112 -25.02 2.06 1.83
C GLU A 112 -25.85 1.50 2.99
N GLU A 113 -26.58 0.40 2.77
CA GLU A 113 -27.38 -0.29 3.80
C GLU A 113 -26.50 -0.84 4.93
N LEU A 114 -25.38 -1.51 4.58
CA LEU A 114 -24.41 -1.99 5.56
C LEU A 114 -23.78 -0.83 6.35
N THR A 115 -23.43 0.27 5.67
CA THR A 115 -22.85 1.46 6.31
C THR A 115 -23.81 2.09 7.30
N ALA A 116 -25.09 2.23 6.94
CA ALA A 116 -26.13 2.72 7.84
C ALA A 116 -26.28 1.83 9.09
N SER A 117 -26.36 0.50 8.90
CA SER A 117 -26.46 -0.48 9.99
C SER A 117 -25.26 -0.42 10.96
N LEU A 118 -24.04 -0.28 10.43
CA LEU A 118 -22.83 -0.12 11.24
C LEU A 118 -22.84 1.18 12.07
N PHE A 119 -23.33 2.29 11.52
CA PHE A 119 -23.48 3.54 12.28
C PHE A 119 -24.55 3.41 13.38
N GLU A 120 -25.68 2.76 13.11
CA GLU A 120 -26.73 2.54 14.12
C GLU A 120 -26.24 1.68 15.29
N GLU A 121 -25.53 0.58 15.00
CA GLU A 121 -24.98 -0.29 16.04
C GLU A 121 -23.87 0.41 16.84
N ALA A 122 -22.99 1.19 16.19
CA ALA A 122 -22.01 2.01 16.88
C ALA A 122 -22.67 3.05 17.82
N HIS A 123 -23.72 3.74 17.35
CA HIS A 123 -24.49 4.68 18.18
C HIS A 123 -25.26 3.99 19.31
N LYS A 124 -25.70 2.74 19.13
CA LYS A 124 -26.29 1.90 20.19
C LYS A 124 -25.25 1.54 21.24
N MET A 125 -24.09 1.01 20.85
CA MET A 125 -22.98 0.68 21.76
C MET A 125 -22.53 1.89 22.61
N VAL A 126 -22.38 3.07 22.00
CA VAL A 126 -22.02 4.31 22.70
C VAL A 126 -23.10 4.73 23.71
N ARG A 127 -24.40 4.64 23.35
CA ARG A 127 -25.49 4.93 24.29
C ARG A 127 -25.52 3.96 25.46
N GLU A 128 -25.29 2.67 25.23
CA GLU A 128 -25.21 1.68 26.30
C GLU A 128 -24.02 1.94 27.23
N ALA A 129 -22.84 2.24 26.69
CA ALA A 129 -21.66 2.58 27.47
C ALA A 129 -21.89 3.82 28.35
N ASN A 130 -22.43 4.90 27.76
CA ASN A 130 -22.76 6.12 28.49
C ASN A 130 -23.82 5.88 29.59
N THR A 131 -24.81 5.02 29.34
CA THR A 131 -25.83 4.66 30.33
C THR A 131 -25.23 3.86 31.50
N LYS A 132 -24.34 2.90 31.20
CA LYS A 132 -23.60 2.11 32.19
C LYS A 132 -22.66 3.00 33.02
N GLN A 133 -21.98 3.97 32.39
CA GLN A 133 -21.14 4.96 33.07
C GLN A 133 -21.95 5.89 33.98
N ALA A 134 -23.08 6.44 33.51
CA ALA A 134 -23.94 7.29 34.33
C ALA A 134 -24.48 6.55 35.57
N ALA A 135 -24.77 5.25 35.44
CA ALA A 135 -25.18 4.40 36.56
C ALA A 135 -24.05 4.19 37.59
N SER A 136 -22.82 3.88 37.15
CA SER A 136 -21.68 3.68 38.05
C SER A 136 -21.22 4.98 38.71
N GLU A 137 -21.22 6.11 37.99
CA GLU A 137 -20.95 7.44 38.56
C GLU A 137 -21.98 7.84 39.62
N LYS A 138 -23.26 7.51 39.41
CA LYS A 138 -24.31 7.72 40.42
C LYS A 138 -24.04 6.90 41.69
N GLN A 139 -23.76 5.60 41.54
CA GLN A 139 -23.41 4.73 42.68
C GLN A 139 -22.16 5.21 43.42
N LEU A 140 -21.14 5.68 42.70
CA LEU A 140 -19.93 6.26 43.28
C LEU A 140 -20.23 7.54 44.07
N ARG A 141 -21.14 8.39 43.58
CA ARG A 141 -21.58 9.61 44.29
C ARG A 141 -22.35 9.27 45.57
N GLU A 142 -23.24 8.27 45.53
CA GLU A 142 -23.95 7.76 46.70
C GLU A 142 -23.00 7.14 47.75
N ALA A 143 -22.01 6.36 47.30
CA ALA A 143 -20.99 5.79 48.18
C ALA A 143 -20.10 6.85 48.83
N ARG A 144 -19.69 7.89 48.08
CA ARG A 144 -18.94 9.04 48.62
C ARG A 144 -19.75 9.79 49.69
N GLY A 145 -21.03 10.07 49.44
CA GLY A 145 -21.89 10.71 50.45
C GLY A 145 -22.04 9.91 51.74
N LYS A 146 -22.03 8.57 51.67
CA LYS A 146 -21.98 7.70 52.87
C LYS A 146 -20.65 7.80 53.61
N ILE A 147 -19.52 7.87 52.89
CA ILE A 147 -18.19 8.07 53.50
C ILE A 147 -18.14 9.44 54.22
N ASP A 148 -18.60 10.50 53.57
CA ASP A 148 -18.61 11.85 54.15
C ASP A 148 -19.46 11.92 55.44
N MET A 149 -20.63 11.28 55.45
CA MET A 149 -21.49 11.13 56.62
C MET A 149 -20.79 10.38 57.76
N LEU A 150 -20.27 9.18 57.48
CA LEU A 150 -19.55 8.36 58.47
C LEU A 150 -18.30 9.07 59.01
N GLN A 151 -17.60 9.84 58.17
CA GLN A 151 -16.42 10.59 58.57
C GLN A 151 -16.76 11.80 59.45
N ALA A 152 -17.92 12.43 59.24
CA ALA A 152 -18.47 13.43 60.14
C ALA A 152 -18.86 12.82 61.49
N GLU A 153 -19.55 11.67 61.49
CA GLU A 153 -19.90 10.93 62.72
C GLU A 153 -18.67 10.52 63.53
N VAL A 154 -17.64 9.95 62.89
CA VAL A 154 -16.36 9.59 63.54
C VAL A 154 -15.66 10.83 64.10
N THR A 155 -15.73 11.97 63.43
CA THR A 155 -15.15 13.23 63.91
C THR A 155 -15.91 13.77 65.13
N ALA A 156 -17.24 13.69 65.13
CA ALA A 156 -18.08 14.07 66.26
C ALA A 156 -17.83 13.14 67.48
N LEU A 157 -17.82 11.82 67.27
CA LEU A 157 -17.50 10.82 68.30
C LEU A 157 -16.11 11.03 68.89
N LYS A 158 -15.09 11.28 68.05
CA LYS A 158 -13.73 11.57 68.50
C LYS A 158 -13.66 12.85 69.34
N THR A 159 -14.40 13.88 68.95
CA THR A 159 -14.51 15.13 69.73
C THR A 159 -15.16 14.87 71.07
N LEU A 160 -16.28 14.12 71.10
CA LEU A 160 -17.01 13.78 72.32
C LEU A 160 -16.11 13.01 73.30
N VAL A 161 -15.39 11.98 72.85
CA VAL A 161 -14.41 11.24 73.68
C VAL A 161 -13.32 12.14 74.27
N ILE A 162 -12.76 13.05 73.47
CA ILE A 162 -11.74 14.02 73.94
C ILE A 162 -12.33 14.96 74.98
N THR A 163 -13.57 15.42 74.82
CA THR A 163 -14.23 16.29 75.82
C THR A 163 -14.67 15.56 77.09
N SER A 164 -14.99 14.26 77.01
CA SER A 164 -15.37 13.44 78.17
C SER A 164 -14.17 12.96 78.99
N THR A 165 -12.95 13.04 78.46
CA THR A 165 -11.71 12.70 79.16
C THR A 165 -10.69 13.84 79.07
N PRO A 166 -10.84 14.92 79.88
CA PRO A 166 -9.87 16.01 79.90
C PRO A 166 -8.48 15.48 80.22
N SER A 167 -7.49 15.97 79.48
CA SER A 167 -6.22 15.26 79.29
C SER A 167 -5.25 15.37 80.48
N SER A 168 -5.45 14.52 81.48
CA SER A 168 -4.39 14.10 82.41
C SER A 168 -4.72 12.73 83.03
N PRO A 169 -4.12 11.62 82.57
CA PRO A 169 -4.27 10.35 83.27
C PRO A 169 -3.64 10.47 84.67
N ASN A 170 -4.42 10.14 85.70
CA ASN A 170 -4.00 10.29 87.09
C ASN A 170 -2.76 9.42 87.38
N ARG A 171 -1.60 10.04 87.59
CA ARG A 171 -0.31 9.35 87.77
C ARG A 171 -0.24 8.52 89.06
N GLU A 172 -1.15 8.75 90.00
CA GLU A 172 -1.16 8.11 91.32
C GLU A 172 -1.77 6.69 91.29
N LEU A 173 -2.56 6.35 90.26
CA LEU A 173 -3.22 5.03 90.14
C LEU A 173 -2.48 4.04 89.22
N HIS A 174 -1.36 4.45 88.60
CA HIS A 174 -0.57 3.61 87.70
C HIS A 174 0.92 3.57 88.10
N PRO A 175 1.34 2.59 88.94
CA PRO A 175 2.74 2.43 89.38
C PRO A 175 3.76 2.28 88.23
N GLN A 176 3.30 1.87 87.04
CA GLN A 176 4.13 1.62 85.86
C GLN A 176 4.65 2.89 85.16
N LEU A 177 4.20 4.10 85.56
CA LEU A 177 4.63 5.38 84.98
C LEU A 177 5.73 6.10 85.80
N GLN A 178 6.37 5.40 86.74
CA GLN A 178 7.53 5.87 87.49
C GLN A 178 8.83 5.48 86.78
N SER A 179 9.41 6.41 86.02
CA SER A 179 10.71 6.22 85.35
C SER A 179 11.89 6.37 86.33
N PRO A 180 12.83 5.41 86.43
CA PRO A 180 14.09 5.60 87.14
C PRO A 180 14.96 6.68 86.48
N SER A 181 15.74 7.41 87.28
CA SER A 181 16.47 8.60 86.86
C SER A 181 17.92 8.35 86.40
N LYS A 182 18.25 8.91 85.23
CA LYS A 182 19.54 9.52 84.83
C LYS A 182 20.88 8.75 84.99
N VAL A 183 21.44 8.36 83.84
CA VAL A 183 22.80 8.75 83.34
C VAL A 183 22.74 8.63 81.79
N VAL A 184 23.01 9.60 80.90
CA VAL A 184 24.10 10.62 80.76
C VAL A 184 25.45 9.90 80.56
N PHE A 185 26.06 9.73 79.37
CA PHE A 185 26.31 10.57 78.18
C PHE A 185 26.71 9.67 76.95
N ARG A 186 26.94 10.07 75.67
CA ARG A 186 26.63 11.28 74.82
C ARG A 186 27.12 11.06 73.36
N LYS A 187 26.26 11.23 72.32
CA LYS A 187 26.58 11.39 70.85
C LYS A 187 27.14 10.13 70.13
N GLY A 188 26.74 9.75 68.90
CA GLY A 188 25.66 10.20 68.02
C GLY A 188 25.95 9.86 66.54
N HIS A 189 25.04 9.17 65.85
CA HIS A 189 25.05 8.95 64.40
C HIS A 189 23.62 9.11 63.85
N GLY A 190 23.49 9.72 62.66
CA GLY A 190 22.28 9.72 61.85
C GLY A 190 22.61 9.23 60.43
N ARG A 191 21.66 8.92 59.56
CA ARG A 191 20.19 9.14 59.57
C ARG A 191 19.50 7.97 58.80
N ASN A 192 18.16 7.84 58.91
CA ASN A 192 17.16 7.19 58.01
C ASN A 192 17.44 5.83 57.32
N LYS A 193 16.51 4.86 57.18
CA LYS A 193 15.09 4.62 57.59
C LYS A 193 14.79 3.11 57.32
N SER A 194 13.90 2.45 58.07
CA SER A 194 13.45 1.04 57.88
C SER A 194 11.92 0.98 57.60
N THR A 195 11.33 0.03 56.85
CA THR A 195 10.98 -1.40 57.18
C THR A 195 10.14 -1.51 58.48
N SER A 196 9.07 -2.32 58.66
CA SER A 196 8.58 -3.59 58.05
C SER A 196 7.07 -3.80 58.42
N SER A 197 6.21 -4.51 57.66
CA SER A 197 5.81 -5.95 57.73
C SER A 197 4.98 -6.51 58.94
N THR A 198 3.80 -7.09 58.64
CA THR A 198 3.14 -8.34 59.16
C THR A 198 2.82 -8.67 60.65
N GLY A 199 1.66 -9.36 60.83
CA GLY A 199 1.19 -10.23 61.95
C GLY A 199 -0.35 -10.42 61.84
N ILE A 200 -1.00 -11.58 61.62
CA ILE A 200 -1.11 -12.89 62.35
C ILE A 200 -1.74 -12.75 63.76
N ILE A 201 -2.91 -13.39 64.06
CA ILE A 201 -3.17 -14.72 64.71
C ILE A 201 -4.70 -15.07 64.59
N PRO A 202 -5.32 -16.12 65.23
CA PRO A 202 -5.26 -17.60 65.09
C PRO A 202 -6.54 -18.27 64.49
N ALA A 203 -6.67 -19.61 64.57
CA ALA A 203 -7.64 -20.46 63.84
C ALA A 203 -8.69 -21.25 64.69
N ALA A 204 -9.71 -21.83 64.03
CA ALA A 204 -10.50 -22.99 64.50
C ALA A 204 -11.23 -23.76 63.36
N ASN A 205 -11.07 -25.10 63.33
CA ASN A 205 -11.84 -26.20 62.69
C ASN A 205 -13.13 -25.86 61.87
N GLN A 206 -13.40 -26.45 60.69
CA GLN A 206 -13.58 -27.91 60.44
C GLN A 206 -13.72 -28.27 58.93
N THR A 207 -13.48 -29.54 58.58
CA THR A 207 -13.44 -30.12 57.22
C THR A 207 -14.80 -30.66 56.73
N MET A 208 -15.09 -30.64 55.41
CA MET A 208 -15.65 -31.78 54.64
C MET A 208 -15.66 -31.49 53.12
N SER A 209 -15.54 -32.54 52.29
CA SER A 209 -15.37 -32.46 50.82
C SER A 209 -16.56 -33.09 50.07
N VAL A 210 -17.04 -32.49 48.97
CA VAL A 210 -17.76 -33.18 47.88
C VAL A 210 -17.53 -32.48 46.52
N GLU A 211 -17.05 -33.26 45.55
CA GLU A 211 -17.27 -33.18 44.08
C GLU A 211 -17.98 -34.52 43.71
N PRO A 212 -18.60 -34.75 42.53
CA PRO A 212 -18.56 -33.97 41.29
C PRO A 212 -19.92 -33.77 40.58
N ALA A 213 -19.91 -33.19 39.36
CA ALA A 213 -20.48 -33.78 38.11
C ALA A 213 -21.15 -32.77 37.13
N SER A 214 -20.49 -32.59 35.98
CA SER A 214 -21.02 -32.48 34.61
C SER A 214 -22.39 -31.80 34.32
N SER A 215 -22.36 -30.75 33.51
CA SER A 215 -23.20 -30.65 32.31
C SER A 215 -22.52 -29.86 31.19
N GLU A 216 -22.53 -30.41 29.97
CA GLU A 216 -22.06 -29.72 28.77
C GLU A 216 -23.07 -28.64 28.36
N PHE A 217 -22.61 -27.43 27.99
CA PHE A 217 -23.40 -26.55 27.14
C PHE A 217 -22.56 -25.72 26.16
N LYS A 218 -22.35 -26.34 25.00
CA LYS A 218 -22.34 -25.79 23.63
C LYS A 218 -22.03 -24.29 23.43
N GLU A 219 -21.05 -24.04 22.55
CA GLU A 219 -20.67 -22.73 22.03
C GLU A 219 -21.87 -21.90 21.50
N SER A 220 -21.82 -20.59 21.71
CA SER A 220 -22.28 -19.63 20.71
C SER A 220 -21.29 -18.46 20.63
N GLY A 221 -20.90 -18.10 19.40
CA GLY A 221 -19.77 -17.22 19.15
C GLY A 221 -20.05 -15.76 19.51
N VAL A 222 -19.11 -15.12 20.22
CA VAL A 222 -19.09 -13.67 20.43
C VAL A 222 -18.24 -13.04 19.32
N PRO A 223 -18.80 -12.19 18.43
CA PRO A 223 -18.06 -11.68 17.28
C PRO A 223 -16.90 -10.75 17.70
N THR A 224 -15.71 -11.07 17.22
CA THR A 224 -14.42 -10.42 17.58
C THR A 224 -14.23 -9.04 16.93
N LEU A 225 -15.27 -8.22 16.86
CA LEU A 225 -15.27 -6.94 16.12
C LEU A 225 -14.92 -5.69 16.96
N LEU A 226 -14.72 -5.81 18.28
CA LEU A 226 -14.29 -4.68 19.13
C LEU A 226 -12.76 -4.50 19.27
N SER A 227 -11.94 -5.41 18.77
CA SER A 227 -10.47 -5.32 18.93
C SER A 227 -9.76 -4.43 17.89
N LEU A 228 -10.51 -3.78 16.99
CA LEU A 228 -9.99 -3.09 15.80
C LEU A 228 -10.18 -1.55 15.82
N LEU A 229 -10.67 -0.98 16.93
CA LEU A 229 -11.11 0.44 16.99
C LEU A 229 -10.32 1.36 17.95
N LEU A 230 -9.13 0.94 18.42
CA LEU A 230 -8.27 1.77 19.29
C LEU A 230 -6.82 1.87 18.78
N CYS A 231 -6.63 2.48 17.61
CA CYS A 231 -5.37 3.11 17.18
C CYS A 231 -5.58 4.11 16.02
N ILE A 232 -6.51 5.06 16.15
CA ILE A 232 -6.60 6.20 15.20
C ILE A 232 -5.76 7.36 15.73
N VAL A 233 -4.52 7.47 15.22
CA VAL A 233 -3.76 8.72 15.25
C VAL A 233 -4.25 9.58 14.06
N PRO A 234 -4.61 10.86 14.26
CA PRO A 234 -5.20 11.67 13.20
C PRO A 234 -4.13 12.20 12.23
N ALA A 235 -3.88 11.47 11.15
CA ALA A 235 -3.12 11.96 9.99
C ALA A 235 -3.81 11.57 8.69
N LYS A 236 -4.21 12.57 7.89
CA LYS A 236 -4.77 12.38 6.55
C LYS A 236 -3.66 12.06 5.55
N ALA A 237 -3.17 10.82 5.58
CA ALA A 237 -2.43 10.24 4.47
C ALA A 237 -3.38 9.31 3.71
N LEU A 238 -3.35 9.35 2.37
CA LEU A 238 -4.01 8.32 1.57
C LEU A 238 -3.36 6.98 1.91
N HIS A 239 -4.13 6.11 2.54
CA HIS A 239 -3.73 4.74 2.83
C HIS A 239 -3.34 4.10 1.50
N ILE A 240 -2.14 3.51 1.41
CA ILE A 240 -1.94 2.43 0.45
C ILE A 240 -2.82 1.30 0.98
N THR A 241 -4.04 1.21 0.45
CA THR A 241 -4.93 0.08 0.70
C THR A 241 -4.26 -1.14 0.10
N TYR A 242 -3.57 -1.89 0.97
CA TYR A 242 -3.10 -3.23 0.67
C TYR A 242 -4.34 -4.09 0.38
N GLU A 243 -4.64 -4.25 -0.91
CA GLU A 243 -5.70 -5.11 -1.42
C GLU A 243 -5.18 -6.56 -1.46
N PRO A 244 -5.70 -7.48 -0.63
CA PRO A 244 -5.23 -8.86 -0.61
C PRO A 244 -5.84 -9.62 -1.79
N SER A 245 -5.05 -9.83 -2.85
CA SER A 245 -5.49 -10.45 -4.10
C SER A 245 -5.94 -11.94 -3.99
N TRP A 246 -6.00 -12.49 -2.78
CA TRP A 246 -6.54 -13.83 -2.50
C TRP A 246 -8.00 -14.02 -2.96
N GLN A 247 -8.76 -12.93 -3.08
CA GLN A 247 -10.13 -12.97 -3.61
C GLN A 247 -10.18 -13.20 -5.14
N SER A 248 -9.11 -12.88 -5.87
CA SER A 248 -9.05 -12.97 -7.35
C SER A 248 -8.57 -14.33 -7.87
N LEU A 249 -7.92 -15.14 -7.01
CA LEU A 249 -7.40 -16.48 -7.35
C LEU A 249 -8.47 -17.51 -7.77
N ALA A 250 -9.76 -17.18 -7.66
CA ALA A 250 -10.88 -18.02 -8.07
C ALA A 250 -11.43 -17.73 -9.48
N ALA A 251 -11.07 -16.61 -10.13
CA ALA A 251 -11.81 -16.08 -11.28
C ALA A 251 -11.11 -16.10 -12.65
N ASP A 252 -9.80 -15.80 -12.74
CA ASP A 252 -9.12 -15.59 -14.03
C ASP A 252 -8.32 -16.82 -14.51
N SER A 253 -8.97 -17.68 -15.29
CA SER A 253 -8.39 -18.93 -15.83
C SER A 253 -7.55 -18.77 -17.11
N SER A 254 -7.15 -17.55 -17.49
CA SER A 254 -6.55 -17.25 -18.80
C SER A 254 -5.03 -17.03 -18.79
N PHE A 255 -4.36 -16.99 -17.63
CA PHE A 255 -2.89 -16.84 -17.54
C PHE A 255 -2.20 -17.97 -16.76
N SER A 256 -1.92 -19.06 -17.48
CA SER A 256 -0.88 -20.06 -17.20
C SER A 256 -0.99 -20.83 -15.87
N SER A 257 -1.28 -22.13 -15.98
CA SER A 257 -1.30 -23.09 -14.88
C SER A 257 0.12 -23.43 -14.39
N PHE A 258 0.77 -22.48 -13.72
CA PHE A 258 2.04 -22.71 -13.05
C PHE A 258 1.84 -23.55 -11.78
N SER A 259 2.49 -24.72 -11.74
CA SER A 259 2.61 -25.50 -10.51
C SER A 259 3.44 -24.74 -9.48
N GLN A 260 2.90 -24.55 -8.29
CA GLN A 260 3.59 -23.92 -7.17
C GLN A 260 4.18 -24.99 -6.25
N GLN A 261 5.42 -24.81 -5.80
CA GLN A 261 6.11 -25.69 -4.85
C GLN A 261 6.83 -24.84 -3.82
N VAL A 262 6.67 -25.19 -2.53
CA VAL A 262 7.35 -24.51 -1.42
C VAL A 262 8.86 -24.79 -1.51
N ASP A 263 9.67 -23.73 -1.49
CA ASP A 263 11.11 -23.85 -1.30
C ASP A 263 11.41 -24.04 0.19
N SER A 264 12.08 -25.14 0.55
CA SER A 264 12.29 -25.50 1.95
C SER A 264 13.25 -24.57 2.69
N ILE A 265 14.16 -23.89 1.99
CA ILE A 265 15.12 -22.96 2.60
C ILE A 265 14.41 -21.64 2.93
N LEU A 266 13.69 -21.08 1.94
CA LEU A 266 12.92 -19.84 2.12
C LEU A 266 11.78 -20.02 3.12
N PHE A 267 11.12 -21.19 3.13
CA PHE A 267 10.05 -21.49 4.09
C PHE A 267 10.59 -21.61 5.52
N ALA A 268 11.68 -22.36 5.74
CA ALA A 268 12.28 -22.49 7.07
C ALA A 268 12.79 -21.14 7.61
N GLU A 269 13.37 -20.30 6.76
CA GLU A 269 13.80 -18.94 7.11
C GLU A 269 12.62 -18.04 7.47
N PHE A 270 11.55 -18.03 6.67
CA PHE A 270 10.33 -17.30 7.00
C PHE A 270 9.70 -17.80 8.31
N GLN A 271 9.62 -19.12 8.51
CA GLN A 271 9.05 -19.71 9.72
C GLN A 271 9.85 -19.29 10.97
N ALA A 272 11.17 -19.36 10.93
CA ALA A 272 12.04 -18.91 12.02
C ALA A 272 11.88 -17.40 12.31
N TRP A 273 11.78 -16.56 11.27
CA TRP A 273 11.47 -15.13 11.45
C TRP A 273 10.05 -14.91 12.02
N LYS A 274 9.07 -15.73 11.62
CA LYS A 274 7.67 -15.61 12.05
C LYS A 274 7.45 -15.97 13.52
N GLU A 275 8.34 -16.77 14.12
CA GLU A 275 8.39 -17.06 15.56
C GLU A 275 8.88 -15.86 16.38
N SER A 276 9.79 -15.04 15.84
CA SER A 276 10.26 -13.80 16.47
C SER A 276 10.36 -12.62 15.47
N PRO A 277 9.21 -12.01 15.08
CA PRO A 277 9.17 -11.01 14.01
C PRO A 277 9.96 -9.73 14.33
N THR A 278 11.05 -9.52 13.59
CA THR A 278 11.99 -8.40 13.76
C THR A 278 12.11 -7.51 12.52
N TRP A 279 12.51 -6.25 12.73
CA TRP A 279 12.91 -5.29 11.69
C TRP A 279 14.43 -5.27 11.43
N ASP A 280 15.20 -6.10 12.14
CA ASP A 280 16.64 -6.17 11.94
C ASP A 280 16.98 -6.61 10.51
N LYS A 281 17.66 -5.72 9.76
CA LYS A 281 18.07 -5.99 8.37
C LYS A 281 19.15 -7.06 8.27
N ALA A 282 19.82 -7.39 9.38
CA ALA A 282 20.82 -8.47 9.47
C ALA A 282 20.20 -9.85 9.79
N CYS A 283 18.88 -9.95 10.00
CA CYS A 283 18.24 -11.26 10.09
C CYS A 283 18.10 -11.87 8.68
N SER A 284 18.39 -13.16 8.52
CA SER A 284 18.53 -13.81 7.21
C SER A 284 17.35 -13.58 6.26
N PHE A 285 16.13 -13.63 6.80
CA PHE A 285 14.88 -13.38 6.08
C PHE A 285 14.85 -11.99 5.42
N LEU A 286 15.13 -10.94 6.19
CA LEU A 286 15.14 -9.58 5.64
C LEU A 286 16.39 -9.34 4.82
N GLU A 287 17.58 -9.80 5.25
CA GLU A 287 18.84 -9.62 4.53
C GLU A 287 18.72 -10.09 3.07
N ARG A 288 18.21 -11.32 2.87
CA ARG A 288 17.96 -11.87 1.53
C ARG A 288 17.03 -10.99 0.72
N ILE A 289 15.89 -10.57 1.29
CA ILE A 289 14.89 -9.76 0.59
C ILE A 289 15.43 -8.35 0.28
N TYR A 290 16.29 -7.78 1.13
CA TYR A 290 16.97 -6.51 0.85
C TYR A 290 17.97 -6.63 -0.31
N GLN A 291 18.79 -7.68 -0.33
CA GLN A 291 19.79 -7.90 -1.38
C GLN A 291 19.14 -8.27 -2.73
N GLU A 292 18.16 -9.17 -2.73
CA GLU A 292 17.56 -9.71 -3.95
C GLU A 292 16.45 -8.83 -4.52
N ASP A 293 15.64 -8.17 -3.69
CA ASP A 293 14.40 -7.51 -4.12
C ASP A 293 14.33 -6.00 -3.77
N VAL A 294 14.39 -5.61 -2.50
CA VAL A 294 14.11 -4.22 -2.08
C VAL A 294 15.18 -3.24 -2.59
N GLY A 295 16.47 -3.56 -2.43
CA GLY A 295 17.57 -2.73 -2.94
C GLY A 295 17.47 -2.53 -4.45
N PRO A 296 17.45 -3.61 -5.26
CA PRO A 296 17.22 -3.52 -6.70
C PRO A 296 15.91 -2.83 -7.09
N CYS A 297 14.83 -2.94 -6.31
CA CYS A 297 13.59 -2.20 -6.55
C CYS A 297 13.71 -0.69 -6.29
N LEU A 298 14.55 -0.24 -5.36
CA LEU A 298 14.67 1.17 -5.01
C LEU A 298 15.95 1.86 -5.53
N ASP A 299 16.81 1.16 -6.28
CA ASP A 299 17.94 1.78 -6.99
C ASP A 299 17.50 2.57 -8.24
N PHE A 300 17.50 3.89 -8.13
CA PHE A 300 17.13 4.82 -9.20
C PHE A 300 18.32 5.71 -9.57
N THR A 301 18.31 6.22 -10.80
CA THR A 301 19.36 7.05 -11.39
C THR A 301 19.77 8.29 -10.56
N LYS A 302 18.89 8.76 -9.66
CA LYS A 302 19.25 9.76 -8.63
C LYS A 302 19.40 9.11 -7.27
N HIS A 303 20.60 8.60 -6.99
CA HIS A 303 20.90 7.83 -5.78
C HIS A 303 20.54 8.56 -4.46
N GLU A 304 20.82 9.86 -4.33
CA GLU A 304 20.42 10.65 -3.13
C GLU A 304 18.91 10.59 -2.85
N LEU A 305 18.08 10.66 -3.91
CA LEU A 305 16.63 10.57 -3.77
C LEU A 305 16.16 9.12 -3.58
N SER A 306 16.90 8.13 -4.09
CA SER A 306 16.68 6.70 -3.79
C SER A 306 16.83 6.41 -2.32
N GLU A 307 17.90 6.86 -1.67
CA GLU A 307 18.16 6.63 -0.25
C GLU A 307 17.05 7.25 0.61
N LEU A 308 16.62 8.48 0.28
CA LEU A 308 15.51 9.14 0.95
C LEU A 308 14.16 8.42 0.73
N VAL A 309 13.91 7.89 -0.47
CA VAL A 309 12.72 7.05 -0.75
C VAL A 309 12.76 5.78 0.09
N GLN A 310 13.89 5.06 0.11
CA GLN A 310 14.02 3.84 0.90
C GLN A 310 13.80 4.10 2.39
N ALA A 311 14.47 5.11 2.96
CA ALA A 311 14.27 5.48 4.36
C ALA A 311 12.80 5.84 4.67
N ALA A 312 12.10 6.55 3.77
CA ALA A 312 10.70 6.89 3.94
C ALA A 312 9.75 5.67 3.82
N VAL A 313 10.07 4.68 2.99
CA VAL A 313 9.31 3.41 2.90
C VAL A 313 9.50 2.58 4.16
N GLU A 314 10.73 2.45 4.66
CA GLU A 314 11.05 1.72 5.90
C GLU A 314 10.39 2.35 7.14
N GLN A 315 10.39 3.69 7.21
CA GLN A 315 9.77 4.46 8.30
C GLN A 315 8.25 4.63 8.17
N ASN A 316 7.65 4.15 7.08
CA ASN A 316 6.22 4.31 6.75
C ASN A 316 5.77 5.79 6.63
N THR A 317 6.63 6.66 6.10
CA THR A 317 6.40 8.11 5.94
C THR A 317 6.24 8.55 4.49
N LEU A 318 6.40 7.64 3.51
CA LEU A 318 6.17 7.93 2.09
C LEU A 318 4.67 7.92 1.76
N THR A 319 4.19 8.95 1.04
CA THR A 319 2.85 8.95 0.43
C THR A 319 2.94 9.05 -1.09
N ILE A 320 1.96 8.45 -1.78
CA ILE A 320 1.81 8.51 -3.25
C ILE A 320 0.44 9.14 -3.55
N GLU A 321 0.43 10.21 -4.33
CA GLU A 321 -0.79 10.94 -4.70
C GLU A 321 -0.98 10.95 -6.22
N PRO A 322 -2.22 10.76 -6.72
CA PRO A 322 -2.56 11.01 -8.11
C PRO A 322 -2.53 12.53 -8.40
N VAL A 323 -2.12 12.89 -9.61
CA VAL A 323 -2.08 14.29 -10.08
C VAL A 323 -3.29 14.53 -10.98
N ALA A 324 -4.17 15.45 -10.57
CA ALA A 324 -5.34 15.81 -11.36
C ALA A 324 -4.94 16.45 -12.70
N THR A 325 -5.54 15.99 -13.80
CA THR A 325 -5.22 16.36 -15.20
C THR A 325 -5.37 17.85 -15.52
N GLN A 326 -6.00 18.64 -14.64
CA GLN A 326 -6.29 20.07 -14.84
C GLN A 326 -5.48 21.01 -13.93
N ALA A 327 -4.66 20.49 -13.01
CA ALA A 327 -3.97 21.29 -12.00
C ALA A 327 -2.44 21.12 -12.08
N LEU A 328 -1.80 21.88 -12.96
CA LEU A 328 -0.35 22.12 -12.92
C LEU A 328 -0.07 23.53 -12.36
N PRO A 329 0.66 23.66 -11.24
CA PRO A 329 1.11 24.95 -10.76
C PRO A 329 2.10 25.61 -11.74
N VAL A 330 2.08 26.95 -11.80
CA VAL A 330 2.98 27.80 -12.62
C VAL A 330 4.45 27.77 -12.13
N VAL A 331 4.82 26.81 -11.26
CA VAL A 331 6.12 26.77 -10.57
C VAL A 331 7.11 25.91 -11.35
N LYS A 332 7.96 26.57 -12.15
CA LYS A 332 9.32 26.19 -12.60
C LYS A 332 9.77 24.72 -12.45
N VAL A 333 9.00 23.77 -12.95
CA VAL A 333 9.46 22.42 -13.28
C VAL A 333 9.39 22.29 -14.80
N SER A 334 10.40 21.70 -15.41
CA SER A 334 10.57 21.60 -16.87
C SER A 334 9.55 20.65 -17.52
N ALA A 335 8.29 21.06 -17.54
CA ALA A 335 7.27 20.54 -18.42
C ALA A 335 7.55 21.03 -19.84
N ILE A 336 7.80 20.10 -20.76
CA ILE A 336 7.89 20.42 -22.19
C ILE A 336 6.47 20.29 -22.74
N GLU A 337 5.81 21.41 -22.94
CA GLU A 337 4.54 21.46 -23.66
C GLU A 337 4.78 21.14 -25.15
N CYS A 338 4.64 19.88 -25.52
CA CYS A 338 4.64 19.44 -26.92
C CYS A 338 3.32 19.86 -27.60
N GLY A 339 3.14 21.16 -27.83
CA GLY A 339 2.03 21.70 -28.60
C GLY A 339 2.14 21.34 -30.09
N GLY A 340 1.33 20.37 -30.53
CA GLY A 340 1.13 20.11 -31.96
C GLY A 340 0.22 21.17 -32.60
N PRO A 341 0.35 21.46 -33.90
CA PRO A 341 -0.34 22.58 -34.56
C PRO A 341 -1.88 22.50 -34.64
N ASN A 342 -2.51 21.46 -34.10
CA ASN A 342 -3.91 21.12 -34.33
C ASN A 342 -4.80 21.19 -33.06
N GLY A 343 -4.36 21.87 -32.00
CA GLY A 343 -5.15 22.03 -30.76
C GLY A 343 -5.33 20.77 -29.90
N PHE A 344 -4.73 19.65 -30.29
CA PHE A 344 -4.72 18.41 -29.53
C PHE A 344 -3.82 18.57 -28.29
N ARG A 345 -4.39 18.53 -27.07
CA ARG A 345 -3.59 18.53 -25.84
C ARG A 345 -2.83 17.21 -25.73
N SER A 346 -1.56 17.23 -26.10
CA SER A 346 -0.63 16.13 -25.83
C SER A 346 -0.57 15.85 -24.31
N PRO A 347 -0.45 14.59 -23.84
CA PRO A 347 -0.24 14.29 -22.44
C PRO A 347 0.98 15.06 -21.91
N VAL A 348 0.85 15.72 -20.75
CA VAL A 348 1.96 16.53 -20.22
C VAL A 348 3.13 15.62 -19.88
N VAL A 349 4.19 15.74 -20.68
CA VAL A 349 5.43 14.98 -20.49
C VAL A 349 6.24 15.67 -19.41
N THR A 350 6.25 15.06 -18.23
CA THR A 350 7.00 15.51 -17.06
C THR A 350 8.29 14.68 -16.92
N LYS A 351 9.35 15.31 -16.43
CA LYS A 351 10.61 14.61 -16.14
C LYS A 351 10.47 13.85 -14.82
N CYS A 352 10.54 12.53 -14.85
CA CYS A 352 10.52 11.70 -13.65
C CYS A 352 11.63 12.14 -12.69
N ALA A 353 11.28 12.40 -11.43
CA ALA A 353 12.22 12.86 -10.41
C ALA A 353 13.30 11.82 -10.09
N LEU A 354 12.97 10.52 -10.17
CA LEU A 354 13.85 9.41 -9.79
C LEU A 354 14.73 8.91 -10.94
N SER A 355 14.13 8.57 -12.09
CA SER A 355 14.87 8.06 -13.26
C SER A 355 15.38 9.14 -14.20
N GLY A 356 14.94 10.39 -14.04
CA GLY A 356 15.28 11.49 -14.95
C GLY A 356 14.66 11.39 -16.35
N LEU A 357 13.89 10.34 -16.65
CA LEU A 357 13.26 10.11 -17.96
C LEU A 357 11.97 10.93 -18.13
N SER A 358 11.79 11.49 -19.32
CA SER A 358 10.57 12.19 -19.72
C SER A 358 9.44 11.19 -20.02
N ARG A 359 8.36 11.22 -19.22
CA ARG A 359 7.19 10.33 -19.30
C ARG A 359 5.94 11.07 -18.81
N ALA A 360 4.74 10.53 -19.07
CA ALA A 360 3.51 11.03 -18.46
C ALA A 360 3.44 10.61 -16.98
N CYS A 361 4.00 11.42 -16.07
CA CYS A 361 3.96 11.14 -14.63
C CYS A 361 2.61 11.59 -14.04
N LYS A 362 1.62 10.67 -14.04
CA LYS A 362 0.29 10.90 -13.42
C LYS A 362 0.30 10.90 -11.89
N HIS A 363 1.44 10.60 -11.26
CA HIS A 363 1.56 10.46 -9.81
C HIS A 363 2.75 11.26 -9.27
N ARG A 364 2.64 11.70 -8.03
CA ARG A 364 3.70 12.37 -7.25
C ARG A 364 3.87 11.70 -5.90
N ILE A 365 5.08 11.76 -5.34
CA ILE A 365 5.38 11.28 -3.99
C ILE A 365 5.78 12.42 -3.07
N LYS A 366 5.48 12.25 -1.78
CA LYS A 366 5.95 13.10 -0.67
C LYS A 366 6.71 12.20 0.30
N LEU A 367 7.82 12.71 0.85
CA LEU A 367 8.69 11.97 1.78
C LEU A 367 8.55 12.58 3.17
N GLY A 368 7.79 11.92 4.04
CA GLY A 368 7.42 12.43 5.37
C GLY A 368 6.77 13.81 5.31
N ASP A 369 7.18 14.68 6.23
CA ASP A 369 6.66 16.05 6.32
C ASP A 369 7.39 17.06 5.44
N SER A 370 8.29 16.61 4.55
CA SER A 370 8.87 17.51 3.54
C SER A 370 7.75 18.08 2.65
N GLY A 371 7.65 19.41 2.56
CA GLY A 371 6.66 20.09 1.72
C GLY A 371 6.88 19.93 0.21
N ASN A 372 7.84 19.09 -0.19
CA ASN A 372 8.29 18.90 -1.56
C ASN A 372 7.62 17.68 -2.18
N TYR A 373 7.09 17.86 -3.39
CA TYR A 373 6.50 16.79 -4.19
C TYR A 373 7.40 16.40 -5.36
N TYR A 374 7.56 15.10 -5.58
CA TYR A 374 8.39 14.55 -6.65
C TYR A 374 7.52 13.77 -7.64
N TYR A 375 7.43 14.24 -8.89
CA TYR A 375 6.69 13.54 -9.96
C TYR A 375 7.41 12.24 -10.35
N ILE A 376 6.67 11.13 -10.45
CA ILE A 376 7.25 9.81 -10.75
C ILE A 376 6.58 9.11 -11.93
N SER A 377 7.38 8.41 -12.73
CA SER A 377 6.88 7.61 -13.86
C SER A 377 6.07 6.40 -13.37
N PRO A 378 5.20 5.81 -14.21
CA PRO A 378 4.48 4.57 -13.86
C PRO A 378 5.40 3.42 -13.44
N SER A 379 6.55 3.25 -14.09
CA SER A 379 7.57 2.27 -13.72
C SER A 379 8.16 2.52 -12.32
N CYS A 380 8.51 3.77 -12.00
CA CYS A 380 9.01 4.12 -10.66
C CYS A 380 7.91 3.95 -9.59
N ARG A 381 6.65 4.26 -9.92
CA ARG A 381 5.49 4.01 -9.05
C ARG A 381 5.36 2.52 -8.74
N ALA A 382 5.33 1.67 -9.75
CA ALA A 382 5.20 0.23 -9.57
C ALA A 382 6.30 -0.36 -8.68
N ARG A 383 7.57 0.03 -8.91
CA ARG A 383 8.72 -0.34 -8.07
C ARG A 383 8.54 0.06 -6.60
N ILE A 384 8.15 1.32 -6.33
CA ILE A 384 7.91 1.79 -4.96
C ILE A 384 6.72 1.08 -4.33
N THR A 385 5.59 0.97 -5.04
CA THR A 385 4.37 0.33 -4.52
C THR A 385 4.57 -1.15 -4.21
N ALA A 386 5.30 -1.91 -5.03
CA ALA A 386 5.61 -3.31 -4.74
C ALA A 386 6.37 -3.47 -3.41
N VAL A 387 7.37 -2.60 -3.18
CA VAL A 387 8.12 -2.57 -1.91
C VAL A 387 7.24 -2.11 -0.75
N CYS A 388 6.44 -1.04 -0.91
CA CYS A 388 5.50 -0.58 0.12
C CYS A 388 4.49 -1.67 0.53
N ASN A 389 4.00 -2.47 -0.43
CA ASN A 389 3.08 -3.57 -0.16
C ASN A 389 3.77 -4.67 0.66
N PHE A 390 5.02 -5.02 0.33
CA PHE A 390 5.83 -5.94 1.14
C PHE A 390 5.99 -5.45 2.58
N PHE A 391 6.48 -4.22 2.80
CA PHE A 391 6.68 -3.68 4.15
C PHE A 391 5.36 -3.56 4.94
N THR A 392 4.26 -3.21 4.27
CA THR A 392 2.92 -3.16 4.90
C THR A 392 2.48 -4.53 5.38
N TYR A 393 2.64 -5.58 4.56
CA TYR A 393 2.29 -6.95 4.98
C TYR A 393 3.17 -7.43 6.14
N ILE A 394 4.50 -7.20 6.08
CA ILE A 394 5.41 -7.53 7.18
C ILE A 394 5.03 -6.80 8.48
N ARG A 395 4.61 -5.52 8.42
CA ARG A 395 4.06 -4.79 9.59
C ARG A 395 2.83 -5.48 10.17
N TYR A 396 1.88 -5.89 9.33
CA TYR A 396 0.67 -6.59 9.79
C TYR A 396 0.98 -7.94 10.44
N ILE A 397 1.97 -8.69 9.92
CA ILE A 397 2.46 -9.92 10.57
C ILE A 397 3.05 -9.61 11.95
N GLN A 398 3.95 -8.62 12.01
CA GLN A 398 4.64 -8.27 13.25
C GLN A 398 3.69 -7.77 14.36
N GLN A 399 2.63 -7.06 13.95
CA GLN A 399 1.57 -6.56 14.84
C GLN A 399 0.55 -7.63 15.24
N GLY A 400 0.64 -8.86 14.71
CA GLY A 400 -0.30 -9.94 14.98
C GLY A 400 -1.69 -9.77 14.32
N LEU A 401 -1.80 -8.89 13.32
CA LEU A 401 -3.06 -8.62 12.61
C LEU A 401 -3.40 -9.73 11.60
N VAL A 402 -2.40 -10.47 11.13
CA VAL A 402 -2.58 -11.60 10.20
C VAL A 402 -2.88 -12.88 10.98
N ARG A 403 -4.08 -13.44 10.80
CA ARG A 403 -4.58 -14.67 11.47
C ARG A 403 -4.70 -15.89 10.53
N GLN A 404 -3.97 -15.88 9.42
CA GLN A 404 -3.98 -16.95 8.41
C GLN A 404 -3.04 -18.10 8.80
N ASP A 405 -3.15 -19.23 8.10
CA ASP A 405 -2.19 -20.32 8.19
C ASP A 405 -0.79 -19.90 7.70
N VAL A 406 0.26 -20.51 8.27
CA VAL A 406 1.66 -20.17 7.98
C VAL A 406 2.03 -20.38 6.51
N GLU A 407 1.46 -21.37 5.82
CA GLU A 407 1.73 -21.60 4.40
C GLU A 407 1.10 -20.51 3.52
N LEU A 408 -0.11 -20.06 3.86
CA LEU A 408 -0.76 -18.94 3.16
C LEU A 408 0.02 -17.63 3.37
N MET A 409 0.55 -17.40 4.57
CA MET A 409 1.40 -16.25 4.86
C MET A 409 2.72 -16.29 4.08
N TYR A 410 3.33 -17.47 3.96
CA TYR A 410 4.51 -17.69 3.13
C TYR A 410 4.22 -17.40 1.64
N TRP A 411 3.12 -17.92 1.10
CA TRP A 411 2.75 -17.70 -0.29
C TRP A 411 2.43 -16.24 -0.60
N GLU A 412 1.88 -15.48 0.36
CA GLU A 412 1.72 -14.02 0.22
C GLU A 412 3.06 -13.30 0.15
N ILE A 413 4.04 -13.70 0.97
CA ILE A 413 5.40 -13.15 0.87
C ILE A 413 6.03 -13.51 -0.48
N MET A 414 5.87 -14.75 -0.96
CA MET A 414 6.35 -15.13 -2.30
C MET A 414 5.67 -14.33 -3.42
N ARG A 415 4.37 -14.03 -3.31
CA ARG A 415 3.63 -13.15 -4.22
C ARG A 415 4.20 -11.73 -4.21
N LEU A 416 4.43 -11.15 -3.03
CA LEU A 416 5.00 -9.80 -2.88
C LEU A 416 6.44 -9.71 -3.40
N ARG A 417 7.25 -10.75 -3.16
CA ARG A 417 8.60 -10.89 -3.73
C ARG A 417 8.56 -11.03 -5.25
N LYS A 418 7.60 -11.77 -5.81
CA LYS A 418 7.37 -11.85 -7.26
C LYS A 418 7.05 -10.49 -7.86
N GLU A 419 6.15 -9.70 -7.24
CA GLU A 419 5.82 -8.35 -7.71
C GLU A 419 7.05 -7.42 -7.70
N MET A 420 7.85 -7.45 -6.64
CA MET A 420 9.15 -6.74 -6.61
C MET A 420 10.10 -7.24 -7.70
N SER A 421 10.18 -8.57 -7.90
CA SER A 421 11.03 -9.17 -8.92
C SER A 421 10.63 -8.83 -10.36
N MET A 422 9.33 -8.64 -10.63
CA MET A 422 8.85 -8.13 -11.92
C MET A 422 9.15 -6.63 -12.07
N ALA A 423 8.89 -5.84 -11.02
CA ALA A 423 9.07 -4.40 -11.03
C ALA A 423 10.54 -3.95 -11.19
N LYS A 424 11.50 -4.63 -10.54
CA LYS A 424 12.94 -4.33 -10.69
C LYS A 424 13.45 -4.55 -12.11
N LEU A 425 12.86 -5.51 -12.85
CA LEU A 425 13.14 -5.76 -14.26
C LEU A 425 12.40 -4.81 -15.22
N GLY A 426 11.57 -3.91 -14.69
CA GLY A 426 10.84 -2.91 -15.48
C GLY A 426 9.47 -3.37 -16.00
N PHE A 427 8.99 -4.55 -15.60
CA PHE A 427 7.63 -4.98 -15.89
C PHE A 427 6.67 -4.38 -14.86
N TYR A 428 5.58 -3.77 -15.33
CA TYR A 428 4.52 -3.22 -14.48
C TYR A 428 3.19 -3.25 -15.22
N PRO A 429 2.04 -3.33 -14.50
CA PRO A 429 0.73 -3.29 -15.14
C PRO A 429 0.53 -2.01 -15.95
N SER A 430 -0.03 -2.15 -17.15
CA SER A 430 -0.51 -0.99 -17.90
C SER A 430 -1.82 -0.51 -17.30
N GLU A 431 -1.89 0.75 -16.88
CA GLU A 431 -3.14 1.46 -16.66
C GLU A 431 -3.79 1.66 -18.05
N MET A 432 -4.63 0.70 -18.48
CA MET A 432 -5.52 0.84 -19.66
C MET A 432 -6.69 1.77 -19.35
#